data_AF-I1CP35-F1
#
_entry.id   AF-I1CP35-F1
#
_cell.length_a   1.000
_cell.length_b   1.000
_cell.length_c   1.000
_cell.angle_alpha   90.00
_cell.angle_beta   90.00
_cell.angle_gamma   90.00
#
_symmetry.space_group_name_H-M   'P 1'
#
loop_
_entity.id
_entity.type
_entity.pdbx_description
1 polymer ?
#
loop_
_entity_poly.entity_id
_entity_poly.type
_entity_poly.pdbx_seq_one_letter_code
_entity_poly.pdbx_strand_id
1 'polypeptide(L)'
;MKESINVTLKRKDFDDEAIDTKETKRHLTNPPYRSRINSDQDLWKTVSVLRQDCRTSGIIPKLEPNLKNEDTQYAYLCSDSTDYISTGIMDLGWGCGYRNCQMLMSFLEKEKQDGDYLLKQVIDISSIQLLLEKAWQEGFDPLGAKQLKNHVFKTRKWIGTTEVYTLLAYLGIRSTIIDFHQPGPQKLHKDMFDWIQSYFTSNITTKKGKKVYTTHRPPLYLQHQGHSRTVVGIEILKSGKRNLIIFDPGRRMLRSFTKKRINYNEDTESSNEEEEEPEQEEPEQEEDEDEEEDEEIDIMNDHKTISKPKILFKANKIQ
;
A
#
# COMPACT_ATOMS: atom_id res chain seq x y z
N MET A 1 20.28 26.81 14.16
CA MET A 1 19.77 26.23 15.43
C MET A 1 18.76 25.15 15.04
N LYS A 2 19.02 23.90 15.40
CA LYS A 2 18.12 22.75 15.11
C LYS A 2 17.17 22.62 16.29
N GLU A 3 15.91 22.98 16.11
CA GLU A 3 14.85 22.64 17.07
C GLU A 3 14.36 21.23 16.76
N SER A 4 14.75 20.30 17.63
CA SER A 4 14.24 18.94 17.65
C SER A 4 12.82 18.98 18.24
N ILE A 5 11.79 18.76 17.43
CA ILE A 5 10.42 18.64 17.91
C ILE A 5 10.28 17.25 18.57
N ASN A 6 10.27 17.23 19.90
CA ASN A 6 9.96 16.04 20.68
C ASN A 6 8.44 15.84 20.70
N VAL A 7 7.93 14.95 19.84
CA VAL A 7 6.55 14.47 19.94
C VAL A 7 6.49 13.45 21.09
N THR A 8 5.92 13.88 22.23
CA THR A 8 5.75 13.01 23.39
C THR A 8 4.49 12.17 23.19
N LEU A 9 4.69 10.90 22.83
CA LEU A 9 3.61 9.89 22.86
C LEU A 9 3.25 9.63 24.33
N LYS A 10 2.10 10.10 24.80
CA LYS A 10 1.57 9.71 26.11
C LYS A 10 1.14 8.24 26.03
N ARG A 11 1.98 7.34 26.54
CA ARG A 11 1.55 5.99 26.92
C ARG A 11 0.61 6.13 28.11
N LYS A 12 -0.43 5.30 28.15
CA LYS A 12 -1.27 5.15 29.33
C LYS A 12 -0.48 4.28 30.30
N ASP A 13 -0.03 4.87 31.40
CA ASP A 13 0.73 4.15 32.43
C ASP A 13 -0.18 3.08 33.05
N PHE A 14 0.21 1.83 32.89
CA PHE A 14 -0.26 0.74 33.73
C PHE A 14 0.84 0.51 34.78
N ASP A 15 0.45 0.35 36.04
CA ASP A 15 1.35 0.09 37.15
C ASP A 15 2.07 -1.26 36.94
N ASP A 16 3.25 -1.22 36.32
CA ASP A 16 4.15 -2.38 36.20
C ASP A 16 5.13 -2.35 37.39
N GLU A 17 4.90 -3.24 38.37
CA GLU A 17 5.95 -3.62 39.31
C GLU A 17 7.14 -4.19 38.53
N ALA A 18 8.28 -3.50 38.61
CA ALA A 18 9.50 -3.87 37.92
C ALA A 18 10.05 -5.20 38.46
N ILE A 19 9.86 -6.29 37.71
CA ILE A 19 10.61 -7.54 37.91
C ILE A 19 11.96 -7.37 37.20
N ASP A 20 13.03 -7.26 37.99
CA ASP A 20 14.43 -7.29 37.52
C ASP A 20 14.72 -8.66 36.87
N THR A 21 14.71 -8.71 35.54
CA THR A 21 15.26 -9.83 34.77
C THR A 21 16.55 -9.40 34.09
N LYS A 22 17.68 -9.67 34.75
CA LYS A 22 18.96 -9.86 34.08
C LYS A 22 18.84 -11.05 33.11
N GLU A 23 18.38 -10.79 31.88
CA GLU A 23 18.34 -11.81 30.83
C GLU A 23 19.73 -12.07 30.27
N THR A 24 20.34 -13.16 30.76
CA THR A 24 21.39 -13.90 30.07
C THR A 24 20.89 -14.24 28.66
N LYS A 25 21.67 -13.93 27.61
CA LYS A 25 21.38 -14.30 26.21
C LYS A 25 21.03 -15.79 26.10
N ARG A 26 19.74 -16.12 26.15
CA ARG A 26 19.24 -17.45 25.84
C ARG A 26 19.35 -17.60 24.33
N HIS A 27 20.16 -18.55 23.88
CA HIS A 27 20.08 -19.06 22.52
C HIS A 27 18.64 -19.56 22.32
N LEU A 28 17.81 -18.80 21.60
CA LEU A 28 16.49 -19.26 21.18
C LEU A 28 16.71 -20.45 20.24
N THR A 29 16.44 -21.65 20.74
CA THR A 29 16.52 -22.90 19.96
C THR A 29 15.40 -23.02 18.93
N ASN A 30 14.38 -22.15 19.00
CA ASN A 30 13.24 -22.15 18.10
C ASN A 30 13.32 -20.97 17.13
N PRO A 31 13.03 -21.18 15.83
CA PRO A 31 13.00 -20.09 14.86
C PRO A 31 11.93 -19.05 15.24
N PRO A 32 12.13 -17.77 14.85
CA PRO A 32 11.14 -16.72 15.08
C PRO A 32 9.73 -17.15 14.64
N TYR A 33 8.69 -16.69 15.34
CA TYR A 33 7.30 -17.07 15.05
C TYR A 33 6.93 -16.88 13.57
N ARG A 34 7.32 -15.74 12.98
CA ARG A 34 7.20 -15.47 11.54
C ARG A 34 7.84 -16.55 10.66
N SER A 35 9.04 -17.01 10.98
CA SER A 35 9.75 -18.04 10.21
C SER A 35 8.97 -19.36 10.26
N ARG A 36 8.38 -19.70 11.42
CA ARG A 36 7.48 -20.87 11.53
C ARG A 36 6.25 -20.74 10.63
N ILE A 37 5.57 -19.59 10.66
CA ILE A 37 4.42 -19.31 9.81
C ILE A 37 4.79 -19.41 8.32
N ASN A 38 5.91 -18.83 7.88
CA ASN A 38 6.34 -18.90 6.47
C ASN A 38 6.69 -20.33 6.02
N SER A 39 7.19 -21.17 6.93
CA SER A 39 7.53 -22.57 6.68
C SER A 39 6.34 -23.53 6.80
N ASP A 40 5.19 -23.10 7.32
CA ASP A 40 4.00 -23.94 7.49
C ASP A 40 3.34 -24.29 6.14
N GLN A 41 3.67 -25.47 5.62
CA GLN A 41 3.15 -25.91 4.33
C GLN A 41 1.63 -26.07 4.32
N ASP A 42 1.02 -26.48 5.42
CA ASP A 42 -0.41 -26.77 5.47
C ASP A 42 -1.21 -25.47 5.52
N LEU A 43 -0.71 -24.46 6.24
CA LEU A 43 -1.25 -23.10 6.15
C LEU A 43 -1.19 -22.57 4.72
N TRP A 44 -0.02 -22.63 4.08
CA TRP A 44 0.17 -22.04 2.75
C TRP A 44 -0.52 -22.82 1.62
N LYS A 45 -0.89 -24.09 1.80
CA LYS A 45 -1.76 -24.85 0.89
C LYS A 45 -3.23 -24.40 0.95
N THR A 46 -3.67 -23.83 2.08
CA THR A 46 -5.06 -23.39 2.26
C THR A 46 -5.35 -22.00 1.70
N VAL A 47 -4.33 -21.28 1.25
CA VAL A 47 -4.43 -19.91 0.74
C VAL A 47 -4.03 -19.84 -0.73
N SER A 48 -4.66 -18.91 -1.44
CA SER A 48 -4.41 -18.62 -2.84
C SER A 48 -3.52 -17.39 -2.98
N VAL A 49 -2.49 -17.49 -3.82
CA VAL A 49 -1.64 -16.36 -4.20
C VAL A 49 -2.48 -15.34 -4.99
N LEU A 50 -2.27 -14.06 -4.72
CA LEU A 50 -2.85 -13.00 -5.55
C LEU A 50 -2.25 -13.08 -6.97
N ARG A 51 -3.11 -13.18 -7.98
CA ARG A 51 -2.67 -13.23 -9.37
C ARG A 51 -1.84 -12.00 -9.75
N GLN A 52 -0.77 -12.22 -10.52
CA GLN A 52 0.18 -11.17 -10.87
C GLN A 52 -0.45 -10.08 -11.76
N ASP A 53 -1.46 -10.41 -12.56
CA ASP A 53 -2.19 -9.45 -13.40
C ASP A 53 -3.04 -8.45 -12.59
N CYS A 54 -3.28 -8.71 -11.31
CA CYS A 54 -3.90 -7.77 -10.39
C CYS A 54 -2.90 -6.78 -9.74
N ARG A 55 -1.59 -6.96 -9.96
CA ARG A 55 -0.53 -6.15 -9.35
C ARG A 55 0.11 -5.26 -10.42
N THR A 56 0.17 -3.96 -10.14
CA THR A 56 0.92 -3.01 -10.97
C THR A 56 2.21 -2.61 -10.27
N SER A 57 3.30 -3.28 -10.64
CA SER A 57 4.62 -3.08 -10.04
C SER A 57 5.38 -1.90 -10.64
N GLY A 58 6.35 -1.37 -9.88
CA GLY A 58 7.27 -0.34 -10.35
C GLY A 58 6.64 1.03 -10.57
N ILE A 59 5.54 1.33 -9.86
CA ILE A 59 4.89 2.65 -9.91
C ILE A 59 5.70 3.70 -9.15
N ILE A 60 6.24 3.36 -7.98
CA ILE A 60 6.94 4.31 -7.11
C ILE A 60 8.06 5.07 -7.85
N PRO A 61 8.98 4.43 -8.60
CA PRO A 61 10.00 5.16 -9.36
C PRO A 61 9.41 6.05 -10.47
N LYS A 62 8.25 5.69 -11.03
CA LYS A 62 7.58 6.45 -12.10
C LYS A 62 6.91 7.73 -11.59
N LEU A 63 6.75 7.90 -10.28
CA LEU A 63 6.19 9.12 -9.68
C LEU A 63 7.22 10.27 -9.63
N GLU A 64 8.51 9.97 -9.73
CA GLU A 64 9.58 10.96 -9.55
C GLU A 64 9.47 12.19 -10.48
N PRO A 65 9.16 12.05 -11.79
CA PRO A 65 9.03 13.21 -12.68
C PRO A 65 7.93 14.19 -12.25
N ASN A 66 6.79 13.69 -11.75
CA ASN A 66 5.65 14.52 -11.31
C ASN A 66 5.95 15.31 -10.02
N LEU A 67 6.95 14.87 -9.25
CA LEU A 67 7.35 15.44 -7.96
C LEU A 67 8.58 16.36 -8.06
N LYS A 68 9.02 16.68 -9.29
CA LYS A 68 10.10 17.63 -9.57
C LYS A 68 9.60 19.02 -9.96
N ASN A 69 8.36 19.35 -9.64
CA ASN A 69 7.77 20.64 -9.97
C ASN A 69 8.54 21.80 -9.29
N GLU A 70 8.34 23.03 -9.79
CA GLU A 70 9.07 24.21 -9.29
C GLU A 70 8.77 24.49 -7.82
N ASP A 71 7.54 24.24 -7.39
CA ASP A 71 7.07 24.48 -6.03
C ASP A 71 7.51 23.40 -5.04
N THR A 72 7.86 22.20 -5.49
CA THR A 72 8.39 21.13 -4.63
C THR A 72 9.72 21.57 -4.04
N GLN A 73 9.79 21.57 -2.71
CA GLN A 73 11.05 21.64 -1.99
C GLN A 73 11.67 20.25 -1.92
N TYR A 74 10.93 19.27 -1.38
CA TYR A 74 11.33 17.87 -1.31
C TYR A 74 10.12 16.93 -1.45
N ALA A 75 10.34 15.72 -1.96
CA ALA A 75 9.37 14.63 -1.90
C ALA A 75 10.06 13.36 -1.41
N TYR A 76 9.36 12.59 -0.57
CA TYR A 76 9.86 11.35 0.00
C TYR A 76 8.86 10.24 -0.28
N LEU A 77 9.32 9.17 -0.91
CA LEU A 77 8.51 8.02 -1.31
C LEU A 77 8.86 6.79 -0.46
N CYS A 78 7.91 5.86 -0.29
CA CYS A 78 8.15 4.54 0.27
C CYS A 78 9.09 3.71 -0.63
N SER A 79 9.36 2.47 -0.21
CA SER A 79 10.13 1.52 -1.01
C SER A 79 9.51 1.28 -2.38
N ASP A 80 10.39 1.14 -3.38
CA ASP A 80 10.04 0.84 -4.77
C ASP A 80 9.42 -0.56 -4.97
N SER A 81 9.54 -1.41 -3.95
CA SER A 81 8.97 -2.75 -3.88
C SER A 81 7.45 -2.76 -3.60
N THR A 82 6.84 -1.58 -3.44
CA THR A 82 5.39 -1.45 -3.23
C THR A 82 4.66 -1.46 -4.57
N ASP A 83 3.80 -2.44 -4.75
CA ASP A 83 2.91 -2.53 -5.91
C ASP A 83 1.61 -1.75 -5.68
N TYR A 84 1.02 -1.26 -6.77
CA TYR A 84 -0.35 -0.78 -6.77
C TYR A 84 -1.33 -1.91 -7.05
N ILE A 85 -2.44 -1.97 -6.30
CA ILE A 85 -3.47 -3.00 -6.44
C ILE A 85 -4.85 -2.34 -6.30
N SER A 86 -5.64 -2.36 -7.37
CA SER A 86 -7.00 -1.80 -7.39
C SER A 86 -8.07 -2.84 -7.01
N THR A 87 -9.25 -2.34 -6.65
CA THR A 87 -10.46 -3.16 -6.54
C THR A 87 -10.84 -3.70 -7.92
N GLY A 88 -11.25 -4.95 -7.96
CA GLY A 88 -11.90 -5.56 -9.12
C GLY A 88 -13.42 -5.54 -8.97
N ILE A 89 -14.12 -6.10 -9.97
CA ILE A 89 -15.59 -6.15 -10.02
C ILE A 89 -16.18 -6.82 -8.77
N MET A 90 -15.54 -7.89 -8.29
CA MET A 90 -16.03 -8.68 -7.15
C MET A 90 -15.92 -7.96 -5.81
N ASP A 91 -14.96 -7.06 -5.68
CA ASP A 91 -14.66 -6.35 -4.43
C ASP A 91 -14.95 -4.84 -4.48
N LEU A 92 -15.57 -4.37 -5.56
CA LEU A 92 -16.00 -2.99 -5.70
C LEU A 92 -16.99 -2.59 -4.59
N GLY A 93 -16.72 -1.46 -3.96
CA GLY A 93 -17.53 -0.88 -2.88
C GLY A 93 -17.27 -1.46 -1.48
N TRP A 94 -16.36 -2.43 -1.32
CA TRP A 94 -16.09 -3.02 0.00
C TRP A 94 -14.67 -3.57 0.21
N GLY A 95 -13.91 -3.78 -0.87
CA GLY A 95 -12.60 -4.42 -0.85
C GLY A 95 -11.44 -3.53 -0.39
N CYS A 96 -11.65 -2.23 -0.17
CA CYS A 96 -10.56 -1.27 0.01
C CYS A 96 -9.61 -1.66 1.14
N GLY A 97 -10.11 -2.09 2.30
CA GLY A 97 -9.28 -2.54 3.42
C GLY A 97 -8.36 -3.70 3.04
N TYR A 98 -8.87 -4.67 2.29
CA TYR A 98 -8.11 -5.83 1.82
C TYR A 98 -7.08 -5.43 0.75
N ARG A 99 -7.43 -4.56 -0.20
CA ARG A 99 -6.50 -4.11 -1.26
C ARG A 99 -5.34 -3.29 -0.69
N ASN A 100 -5.60 -2.42 0.28
CA ASN A 100 -4.53 -1.70 0.97
C ASN A 100 -3.65 -2.64 1.82
N CYS A 101 -4.24 -3.68 2.43
CA CYS A 101 -3.45 -4.74 3.06
C CYS A 101 -2.55 -5.45 2.04
N GLN A 102 -3.05 -5.79 0.85
CA GLN A 102 -2.26 -6.40 -0.21
C GLN A 102 -1.12 -5.48 -0.71
N MET A 103 -1.37 -4.18 -0.83
CA MET A 103 -0.32 -3.20 -1.18
C MET A 103 0.78 -3.17 -0.12
N LEU A 104 0.44 -3.18 1.17
CA LEU A 104 1.43 -3.34 2.25
C LEU A 104 2.17 -4.69 2.19
N MET A 105 1.45 -5.78 1.92
CA MET A 105 2.02 -7.13 1.77
C MET A 105 2.99 -7.21 0.59
N SER A 106 2.79 -6.45 -0.48
CA SER A 106 3.69 -6.44 -1.64
C SER A 106 5.10 -5.99 -1.28
N PHE A 107 5.22 -4.97 -0.41
CA PHE A 107 6.49 -4.57 0.19
C PHE A 107 7.06 -5.70 1.07
N LEU A 108 6.24 -6.23 1.99
CA LEU A 108 6.68 -7.26 2.95
C LEU A 108 7.17 -8.55 2.27
N GLU A 109 6.59 -8.91 1.12
CA GLU A 109 7.02 -10.06 0.32
C GLU A 109 8.47 -9.93 -0.19
N LYS A 110 8.93 -8.69 -0.46
CA LYS A 110 10.28 -8.43 -1.00
C LYS A 110 11.33 -8.22 0.08
N GLU A 111 10.92 -7.87 1.29
CA GLU A 111 11.82 -7.56 2.38
C GLU A 111 12.27 -8.80 3.17
N LYS A 112 13.49 -8.73 3.71
CA LYS A 112 14.06 -9.75 4.59
C LYS A 112 14.50 -9.15 5.91
N GLN A 113 14.35 -9.92 6.96
CA GLN A 113 14.95 -9.64 8.26
C GLN A 113 15.63 -10.91 8.77
N ASP A 114 16.90 -10.79 9.15
CA ASP A 114 17.71 -11.89 9.66
C ASP A 114 17.85 -13.06 8.65
N GLY A 115 17.88 -12.74 7.35
CA GLY A 115 17.97 -13.72 6.26
C GLY A 115 16.63 -14.29 5.78
N ASP A 116 15.56 -14.13 6.58
CA ASP A 116 14.22 -14.66 6.30
C ASP A 116 13.28 -13.59 5.70
N TYR A 117 12.50 -13.96 4.69
CA TYR A 117 11.46 -13.11 4.10
C TYR A 117 10.40 -12.69 5.12
N LEU A 118 10.04 -11.40 5.16
CA LEU A 118 9.02 -10.91 6.10
C LEU A 118 7.66 -11.56 5.87
N LEU A 119 7.32 -11.82 4.61
CA LEU A 119 6.11 -12.50 4.20
C LEU A 119 6.42 -13.45 3.04
N LYS A 120 5.84 -14.65 3.03
CA LYS A 120 6.07 -15.63 1.96
C LYS A 120 5.58 -15.15 0.59
N GLN A 121 4.35 -14.65 0.53
CA GLN A 121 3.68 -14.26 -0.70
C GLN A 121 2.47 -13.34 -0.41
N VAL A 122 2.10 -12.50 -1.38
CA VAL A 122 0.83 -11.76 -1.35
C VAL A 122 -0.33 -12.71 -1.68
N ILE A 123 -1.36 -12.73 -0.84
CA ILE A 123 -2.52 -13.63 -0.98
C ILE A 123 -3.79 -12.87 -1.39
N ASP A 124 -4.77 -13.59 -1.95
CA ASP A 124 -6.05 -13.00 -2.37
C ASP A 124 -6.96 -12.60 -1.19
N ILE A 125 -8.08 -11.92 -1.49
CA ILE A 125 -9.00 -11.41 -0.45
C ILE A 125 -9.58 -12.55 0.39
N SER A 126 -10.03 -13.64 -0.25
CA SER A 126 -10.61 -14.79 0.44
C SER A 126 -9.61 -15.41 1.41
N SER A 127 -8.34 -15.46 1.03
CA SER A 127 -7.24 -15.96 1.87
C SER A 127 -6.91 -15.01 3.01
N ILE A 128 -6.95 -13.69 2.79
CA ILE A 128 -6.86 -12.71 3.89
C ILE A 128 -7.97 -12.94 4.90
N GLN A 129 -9.21 -13.12 4.45
CA GLN A 129 -10.34 -13.39 5.34
C GLN A 129 -10.15 -14.71 6.12
N LEU A 130 -9.69 -15.77 5.46
CA LEU A 130 -9.42 -17.05 6.11
C LEU A 130 -8.32 -16.93 7.18
N LEU A 131 -7.21 -16.24 6.88
CA LEU A 131 -6.13 -16.04 7.85
C LEU A 131 -6.56 -15.15 9.02
N LEU A 132 -7.42 -14.16 8.77
CA LEU A 132 -7.97 -13.31 9.82
C LEU A 132 -8.87 -14.12 10.77
N GLU A 133 -9.71 -15.01 10.25
CA GLU A 133 -10.50 -15.93 11.09
C GLU A 133 -9.62 -16.90 11.89
N LYS A 134 -8.54 -17.41 11.30
CA LYS A 134 -7.55 -18.23 12.03
C LYS A 134 -6.88 -17.44 13.15
N ALA A 135 -6.50 -16.19 12.91
CA ALA A 135 -5.97 -15.30 13.94
C ALA A 135 -6.95 -15.14 15.11
N TRP A 136 -8.24 -14.93 14.83
CA TRP A 136 -9.27 -14.85 15.87
C TRP A 136 -9.43 -16.15 16.66
N GLN A 137 -9.35 -17.31 15.99
CA GLN A 137 -9.38 -18.62 16.65
C GLN A 137 -8.18 -18.84 17.57
N GLU A 138 -7.01 -18.27 17.23
CA GLU A 138 -5.81 -18.26 18.09
C GLU A 138 -5.84 -17.20 19.19
N GLY A 139 -6.95 -16.45 19.31
CA GLY A 139 -7.18 -15.52 20.41
C GLY A 139 -6.73 -14.08 20.14
N PHE A 140 -6.36 -13.75 18.90
CA PHE A 140 -6.09 -12.36 18.53
C PHE A 140 -7.41 -11.57 18.42
N ASP A 141 -7.42 -10.34 18.95
CA ASP A 141 -8.53 -9.38 18.88
C ASP A 141 -9.96 -9.98 18.98
N PRO A 142 -10.32 -10.60 20.12
CA PRO A 142 -11.65 -11.17 20.31
C PRO A 142 -12.78 -10.13 20.25
N LEU A 143 -12.48 -8.85 20.51
CA LEU A 143 -13.44 -7.76 20.44
C LEU A 143 -13.76 -7.39 18.98
N GLY A 144 -12.73 -7.20 18.14
CA GLY A 144 -12.90 -6.97 16.71
C GLY A 144 -13.56 -8.17 16.01
N ALA A 145 -13.15 -9.40 16.39
CA ALA A 145 -13.80 -10.63 15.92
C ALA A 145 -15.31 -10.61 16.20
N LYS A 146 -15.70 -10.30 17.44
CA LYS A 146 -17.11 -10.22 17.85
C LYS A 146 -17.88 -9.14 17.08
N GLN A 147 -17.27 -7.98 16.81
CA GLN A 147 -17.89 -6.92 15.99
C GLN A 147 -18.23 -7.41 14.58
N LEU A 148 -17.37 -8.26 14.01
CA LEU A 148 -17.58 -8.89 12.70
C LEU A 148 -18.30 -10.24 12.79
N LYS A 149 -18.91 -10.57 13.93
CA LYS A 149 -19.63 -11.85 14.18
C LYS A 149 -18.75 -13.09 13.99
N ASN A 150 -17.45 -12.97 14.26
CA ASN A 150 -16.42 -14.01 14.12
C ASN A 150 -16.36 -14.65 12.73
N HIS A 151 -16.78 -13.93 11.70
CA HIS A 151 -16.84 -14.48 10.35
C HIS A 151 -16.68 -13.39 9.29
N VAL A 152 -15.67 -13.50 8.43
CA VAL A 152 -15.45 -12.64 7.26
C VAL A 152 -15.23 -13.43 5.97
N PHE A 153 -14.88 -14.71 6.06
CA PHE A 153 -14.58 -15.57 4.92
C PHE A 153 -15.73 -15.66 3.94
N LYS A 154 -15.46 -15.34 2.67
CA LYS A 154 -16.45 -15.26 1.59
C LYS A 154 -17.61 -14.31 1.88
N THR A 155 -17.39 -13.29 2.69
CA THR A 155 -18.34 -12.19 2.90
C THR A 155 -17.86 -10.91 2.23
N ARG A 156 -18.74 -9.92 2.13
CA ARG A 156 -18.41 -8.55 1.68
C ARG A 156 -18.16 -7.58 2.84
N LYS A 157 -17.85 -8.09 4.04
CA LYS A 157 -17.65 -7.25 5.22
C LYS A 157 -16.42 -6.37 5.05
N TRP A 158 -16.59 -5.10 5.38
CA TRP A 158 -15.49 -4.15 5.47
C TRP A 158 -14.58 -4.55 6.63
N ILE A 159 -13.29 -4.33 6.44
CA ILE A 159 -12.27 -4.43 7.48
C ILE A 159 -11.58 -3.08 7.62
N GLY A 160 -11.04 -2.80 8.79
CA GLY A 160 -10.27 -1.60 9.08
C GLY A 160 -8.87 -1.89 9.58
N THR A 161 -8.28 -0.87 10.20
CA THR A 161 -6.91 -0.91 10.72
C THR A 161 -6.68 -2.02 11.76
N THR A 162 -7.69 -2.32 12.60
CA THR A 162 -7.61 -3.35 13.65
C THR A 162 -7.49 -4.77 13.08
N GLU A 163 -8.24 -5.08 12.03
CA GLU A 163 -8.16 -6.38 11.36
C GLU A 163 -6.84 -6.55 10.60
N VAL A 164 -6.37 -5.49 9.93
CA VAL A 164 -5.05 -5.52 9.26
C VAL A 164 -3.93 -5.68 10.27
N TYR A 165 -3.99 -4.97 11.40
CA TYR A 165 -3.04 -5.14 12.51
C TYR A 165 -3.07 -6.56 13.07
N THR A 166 -4.27 -7.10 13.31
CA THR A 166 -4.47 -8.47 13.80
C THR A 166 -3.84 -9.50 12.88
N LEU A 167 -4.06 -9.37 11.57
CA LEU A 167 -3.44 -10.23 10.57
C LEU A 167 -1.91 -10.13 10.59
N LEU A 168 -1.35 -8.92 10.62
CA LEU A 168 0.11 -8.74 10.66
C LEU A 168 0.70 -9.33 11.94
N ALA A 169 0.05 -9.16 13.09
CA ALA A 169 0.47 -9.74 14.35
C ALA A 169 0.47 -11.28 14.30
N TYR A 170 -0.59 -11.88 13.75
CA TYR A 170 -0.69 -13.32 13.50
C TYR A 170 0.38 -13.84 12.52
N LEU A 171 0.82 -13.03 11.56
CA LEU A 171 1.93 -13.36 10.67
C LEU A 171 3.31 -13.12 11.30
N GLY A 172 3.37 -12.67 12.56
CA GLY A 172 4.62 -12.35 13.27
C GLY A 172 5.30 -11.07 12.78
N ILE A 173 4.54 -10.16 12.17
CA ILE A 173 5.00 -8.89 11.63
C ILE A 173 4.64 -7.77 12.61
N ARG A 174 5.67 -7.10 13.12
CA ARG A 174 5.50 -6.00 14.07
C ARG A 174 4.95 -4.77 13.36
N SER A 175 3.85 -4.23 13.87
CA SER A 175 3.25 -2.99 13.39
C SER A 175 2.73 -2.14 14.55
N THR A 176 2.25 -0.92 14.28
CA THR A 176 1.70 -0.01 15.29
C THR A 176 0.53 0.75 14.70
N ILE A 177 -0.58 0.81 15.44
CA ILE A 177 -1.73 1.65 15.11
C ILE A 177 -1.53 3.01 15.78
N ILE A 178 -1.76 4.08 15.02
CA ILE A 178 -1.79 5.44 15.55
C ILE A 178 -3.14 6.04 15.19
N ASP A 179 -3.90 6.39 16.22
CA ASP A 179 -5.23 6.96 16.07
C ASP A 179 -5.17 8.49 16.17
N PHE A 180 -5.47 9.15 15.06
CA PHE A 180 -5.65 10.61 14.97
C PHE A 180 -7.15 10.93 15.12
N HIS A 181 -7.70 10.65 16.30
CA HIS A 181 -9.13 10.60 16.56
C HIS A 181 -9.90 11.91 16.34
N GLN A 182 -9.22 13.06 16.35
CA GLN A 182 -9.82 14.36 16.07
C GLN A 182 -8.86 15.31 15.37
N PRO A 183 -9.36 16.20 14.50
CA PRO A 183 -8.52 17.23 13.92
C PRO A 183 -8.19 18.33 14.95
N GLY A 184 -7.12 19.08 14.70
CA GLY A 184 -6.74 20.24 15.49
C GLY A 184 -7.66 21.46 15.27
N PRO A 185 -7.33 22.64 15.87
CA PRO A 185 -8.19 23.83 15.90
C PRO A 185 -8.72 24.32 14.54
N GLN A 186 -8.01 24.03 13.44
CA GLN A 186 -8.38 24.43 12.08
C GLN A 186 -9.16 23.35 11.31
N LYS A 187 -9.61 22.29 12.00
CA LYS A 187 -10.17 21.06 11.38
C LYS A 187 -9.17 20.35 10.46
N LEU A 188 -7.88 20.45 10.79
CA LEU A 188 -6.76 19.86 10.05
C LEU A 188 -6.06 18.82 10.91
N HIS A 189 -5.55 17.76 10.28
CA HIS A 189 -4.81 16.70 10.97
C HIS A 189 -3.30 17.00 10.95
N LYS A 190 -2.89 18.16 11.46
CA LYS A 190 -1.48 18.59 11.45
C LYS A 190 -0.55 17.55 12.10
N ASP A 191 -0.96 16.96 13.22
CA ASP A 191 -0.16 15.96 13.94
C ASP A 191 0.03 14.67 13.11
N MET A 192 -0.97 14.30 12.30
CA MET A 192 -0.86 13.17 11.36
C MET A 192 0.17 13.49 10.27
N PHE A 193 0.11 14.67 9.68
CA PHE A 193 1.08 15.09 8.68
C PHE A 193 2.50 15.23 9.27
N ASP A 194 2.63 15.75 10.49
CA ASP A 194 3.91 15.83 11.21
C ASP A 194 4.50 14.43 11.43
N TRP A 195 3.66 13.47 11.86
CA TRP A 195 4.07 12.09 12.06
C TRP A 195 4.48 11.40 10.74
N ILE A 196 3.67 11.54 9.68
CA ILE A 196 3.96 10.95 8.36
C ILE A 196 5.23 11.55 7.76
N GLN A 197 5.42 12.87 7.89
CA GLN A 197 6.65 13.54 7.45
C GLN A 197 7.86 12.99 8.18
N SER A 198 7.80 12.90 9.52
CA SER A 198 8.87 12.30 10.33
C SER A 198 9.15 10.86 9.89
N TYR A 199 8.09 10.08 9.64
CA TYR A 199 8.20 8.71 9.15
C TYR A 199 9.01 8.66 7.85
N PHE A 200 8.66 9.40 6.79
CA PHE A 200 9.40 9.29 5.52
C PHE A 200 10.76 10.01 5.49
N THR A 201 11.00 10.98 6.37
CA THR A 201 12.24 11.78 6.37
C THR A 201 13.33 11.23 7.30
N SER A 202 12.95 10.39 8.26
CA SER A 202 13.88 9.80 9.22
C SER A 202 15.03 9.05 8.55
N ASN A 203 16.26 9.36 8.96
CA ASN A 203 17.51 8.81 8.43
C ASN A 203 17.81 9.14 6.96
N ILE A 204 17.17 10.17 6.39
CA ILE A 204 17.49 10.65 5.05
C ILE A 204 18.38 11.90 5.11
N THR A 205 19.54 11.82 4.45
CA THR A 205 20.41 12.98 4.22
C THR A 205 20.10 13.60 2.86
N THR A 206 19.58 14.82 2.87
CA THR A 206 19.30 15.57 1.64
C THR A 206 20.59 15.96 0.92
N LYS A 207 20.61 15.81 -0.40
CA LYS A 207 21.72 16.19 -1.28
C LYS A 207 21.36 17.43 -2.10
N LYS A 208 22.33 18.32 -2.32
CA LYS A 208 22.14 19.52 -3.15
C LYS A 208 21.68 19.11 -4.56
N GLY A 209 20.63 19.74 -5.07
CA GLY A 209 20.08 19.48 -6.41
C GLY A 209 19.12 18.29 -6.52
N LYS A 210 19.01 17.41 -5.49
CA LYS A 210 18.05 16.30 -5.49
C LYS A 210 16.80 16.68 -4.68
N LYS A 211 15.63 16.61 -5.33
CA LYS A 211 14.32 16.92 -4.71
C LYS A 211 13.56 15.68 -4.24
N VAL A 212 13.62 14.58 -4.98
CA VAL A 212 12.81 13.38 -4.72
C VAL A 212 13.68 12.27 -4.14
N TYR A 213 13.21 11.60 -3.09
CA TYR A 213 13.93 10.55 -2.36
C TYR A 213 13.04 9.32 -2.18
N THR A 214 13.39 8.22 -2.83
CA THR A 214 12.84 6.89 -2.52
C THR A 214 13.53 6.36 -1.26
N THR A 215 12.75 5.95 -0.28
CA THR A 215 13.22 5.39 0.99
C THR A 215 13.12 3.86 0.98
N HIS A 216 13.66 3.19 1.99
CA HIS A 216 13.43 1.75 2.21
C HIS A 216 12.27 1.48 3.18
N ARG A 217 11.39 2.47 3.38
CA ARG A 217 10.30 2.35 4.35
C ARG A 217 9.06 1.68 3.73
N PRO A 218 8.31 0.89 4.51
CA PRO A 218 7.00 0.41 4.10
C PRO A 218 6.05 1.57 3.75
N PRO A 219 5.07 1.36 2.86
CA PRO A 219 3.95 2.28 2.73
C PRO A 219 3.07 2.24 4.00
N LEU A 220 2.22 3.25 4.19
CA LEU A 220 1.35 3.33 5.37
C LEU A 220 -0.11 3.05 5.01
N TYR A 221 -0.73 2.12 5.72
CA TYR A 221 -2.18 1.93 5.69
C TYR A 221 -2.87 3.09 6.40
N LEU A 222 -3.78 3.79 5.72
CA LEU A 222 -4.52 4.94 6.25
C LEU A 222 -6.02 4.66 6.17
N GLN A 223 -6.68 4.68 7.34
CA GLN A 223 -8.13 4.53 7.46
C GLN A 223 -8.79 5.88 7.73
N HIS A 224 -9.93 6.11 7.11
CA HIS A 224 -10.94 7.05 7.62
C HIS A 224 -12.32 6.39 7.57
N GLN A 225 -13.35 7.04 8.10
CA GLN A 225 -14.70 6.49 8.03
C GLN A 225 -15.11 6.28 6.58
N GLY A 226 -15.51 5.06 6.24
CA GLY A 226 -16.04 4.69 4.92
C GLY A 226 -15.01 4.21 3.90
N HIS A 227 -13.70 4.42 4.10
CA HIS A 227 -12.69 4.02 3.11
C HIS A 227 -11.29 3.96 3.69
N SER A 228 -10.40 3.20 3.05
CA SER A 228 -8.99 3.13 3.39
C SER A 228 -8.13 3.34 2.14
N ARG A 229 -6.91 3.85 2.36
CA ARG A 229 -5.93 4.11 1.30
C ARG A 229 -4.52 3.77 1.76
N THR A 230 -3.57 3.82 0.84
CA THR A 230 -2.15 3.55 1.13
C THR A 230 -1.34 4.80 0.85
N VAL A 231 -0.76 5.40 1.89
CA VAL A 231 0.17 6.53 1.75
C VAL A 231 1.52 5.97 1.31
N VAL A 232 1.95 6.38 0.11
CA VAL A 232 3.22 5.95 -0.50
C VAL A 232 4.27 7.05 -0.51
N GLY A 233 3.94 8.23 0.01
CA GLY A 233 4.92 9.30 0.20
C GLY A 233 4.31 10.60 0.68
N ILE A 234 5.18 11.61 0.78
CA ILE A 234 4.84 12.97 1.16
C ILE A 234 5.68 13.97 0.36
N GLU A 235 5.03 15.00 -0.16
CA GLU A 235 5.67 16.15 -0.79
C GLU A 235 5.58 17.36 0.14
N ILE A 236 6.68 18.09 0.25
CA ILE A 236 6.81 19.35 0.97
C ILE A 236 7.08 20.45 -0.06
N LEU A 237 6.18 21.42 -0.12
CA LEU A 237 6.29 22.58 -0.99
C LEU A 237 7.18 23.65 -0.35
N LYS A 238 7.77 24.52 -1.17
CA LYS A 238 8.53 25.70 -0.73
C LYS A 238 7.73 26.64 0.19
N SER A 239 6.40 26.61 0.09
CA SER A 239 5.48 27.35 0.97
C SER A 239 5.37 26.75 2.39
N GLY A 240 5.93 25.57 2.63
CA GLY A 240 5.75 24.79 3.87
C GLY A 240 4.51 23.90 3.86
N LYS A 241 3.63 24.02 2.86
CA LYS A 241 2.47 23.12 2.69
C LYS A 241 2.92 21.71 2.34
N ARG A 242 2.09 20.73 2.70
CA ARG A 242 2.37 19.30 2.54
C ARG A 242 1.24 18.60 1.82
N ASN A 243 1.63 17.68 0.96
CA ASN A 243 0.74 16.86 0.16
C ASN A 243 1.06 15.39 0.42
N LEU A 244 0.06 14.57 0.74
CA LEU A 244 0.23 13.12 0.79
C LEU A 244 0.14 12.55 -0.62
N ILE A 245 1.03 11.60 -0.91
CA ILE A 245 1.02 10.84 -2.16
C ILE A 245 0.37 9.49 -1.83
N ILE A 246 -0.76 9.20 -2.47
CA ILE A 246 -1.66 8.13 -2.04
C ILE A 246 -2.00 7.20 -3.20
N PHE A 247 -1.97 5.91 -2.92
CA PHE A 247 -2.66 4.91 -3.72
C PHE A 247 -4.07 4.69 -3.14
N ASP A 248 -5.07 4.93 -3.97
CA ASP A 248 -6.47 4.64 -3.65
C ASP A 248 -6.92 3.41 -4.45
N PRO A 249 -7.24 2.28 -3.80
CA PRO A 249 -7.60 1.06 -4.54
C PRO A 249 -8.89 1.21 -5.35
N GLY A 250 -9.73 2.22 -5.08
CA GLY A 250 -10.94 2.49 -5.87
C GLY A 250 -10.68 3.14 -7.22
N ARG A 251 -9.44 3.51 -7.55
CA ARG A 251 -9.07 4.12 -8.83
C ARG A 251 -8.46 3.08 -9.78
N ARG A 252 -8.60 3.28 -11.09
CA ARG A 252 -7.80 2.51 -12.06
C ARG A 252 -6.50 3.28 -12.33
N MET A 253 -5.38 2.56 -12.45
CA MET A 253 -4.12 3.20 -12.85
C MET A 253 -4.18 3.55 -14.35
N LEU A 254 -3.70 4.75 -14.69
CA LEU A 254 -3.57 5.19 -16.08
C LEU A 254 -2.72 4.20 -16.88
N ARG A 255 -3.10 3.96 -18.14
CA ARG A 255 -2.41 3.02 -19.04
C ARG A 255 -0.91 3.36 -19.21
N SER A 256 -0.53 4.62 -19.08
CA SER A 256 0.87 5.10 -19.12
C SER A 256 1.75 4.46 -18.03
N PHE A 257 1.17 4.16 -16.87
CA PHE A 257 1.86 3.47 -15.77
C PHE A 257 1.91 1.94 -15.97
N THR A 258 1.06 1.39 -16.83
CA THR A 258 0.90 -0.06 -17.08
C THR A 258 1.63 -0.57 -18.33
N LYS A 259 2.18 0.32 -19.19
CA LYS A 259 2.97 -0.04 -20.38
C LYS A 259 4.31 -0.70 -20.01
N LYS A 260 4.25 -1.97 -19.61
CA LYS A 260 5.33 -2.98 -19.69
C LYS A 260 4.73 -4.38 -19.53
N ARG A 261 3.73 -4.70 -20.36
CA ARG A 261 3.45 -6.10 -20.71
C ARG A 261 4.41 -6.45 -21.84
N ILE A 262 5.61 -6.91 -21.49
CA ILE A 262 6.48 -7.60 -22.45
C ILE A 262 5.83 -8.96 -22.65
N ASN A 263 5.16 -9.17 -23.79
CA ASN A 263 4.83 -10.51 -24.25
C ASN A 263 6.16 -11.21 -24.54
N TYR A 264 6.50 -12.19 -23.72
CA TYR A 264 7.43 -13.25 -24.10
C TYR A 264 6.62 -14.34 -24.80
N ASN A 265 7.21 -14.92 -25.85
CA ASN A 265 6.70 -15.91 -26.81
C ASN A 265 6.14 -15.22 -28.07
N GLU A 266 6.67 -15.41 -29.29
CA GLU A 266 7.46 -16.52 -29.85
C GLU A 266 8.47 -15.97 -30.88
N ASP A 267 9.77 -16.23 -30.66
CA ASP A 267 10.76 -16.33 -31.73
C ASP A 267 11.06 -17.83 -31.90
N THR A 268 10.52 -18.44 -32.95
CA THR A 268 11.08 -19.66 -33.53
C THR A 268 10.96 -19.56 -35.05
N GLU A 269 12.12 -19.72 -35.70
CA GLU A 269 12.40 -19.44 -37.11
C GLU A 269 11.77 -20.44 -38.11
N SER A 270 11.42 -19.90 -39.29
CA SER A 270 11.35 -20.52 -40.65
C SER A 270 10.39 -21.71 -40.86
N SER A 271 9.70 -21.90 -41.99
CA SER A 271 9.99 -21.61 -43.41
C SER A 271 8.73 -21.89 -44.28
N ASN A 272 8.66 -21.20 -45.43
CA ASN A 272 8.08 -21.59 -46.73
C ASN A 272 6.55 -21.58 -47.00
N GLU A 273 6.20 -20.69 -47.94
CA GLU A 273 5.49 -20.88 -49.23
C GLU A 273 3.98 -21.23 -49.31
N GLU A 274 3.31 -20.34 -50.07
CA GLU A 274 2.26 -20.55 -51.10
C GLU A 274 0.76 -20.66 -50.74
N GLU A 275 0.05 -19.62 -51.24
CA GLU A 275 -1.16 -19.65 -52.09
C GLU A 275 -2.60 -19.59 -51.52
N GLU A 276 -3.30 -18.58 -52.09
CA GLU A 276 -4.71 -18.45 -52.49
C GLU A 276 -5.85 -18.13 -51.49
N GLU A 277 -6.42 -16.95 -51.72
CA GLU A 277 -7.75 -16.39 -51.34
C GLU A 277 -8.91 -17.13 -52.07
N PRO A 278 -10.22 -16.99 -51.72
CA PRO A 278 -10.87 -15.70 -51.45
C PRO A 278 -12.04 -15.61 -50.43
N GLU A 279 -12.28 -14.35 -50.04
CA GLU A 279 -13.53 -13.64 -49.70
C GLU A 279 -14.69 -14.40 -49.04
N GLN A 280 -14.97 -14.08 -47.76
CA GLN A 280 -16.34 -13.98 -47.24
C GLN A 280 -16.48 -12.81 -46.26
N GLU A 281 -17.65 -12.18 -46.37
CA GLU A 281 -18.07 -10.84 -45.94
C GLU A 281 -18.01 -10.58 -44.42
N GLU A 282 -17.67 -9.33 -44.07
CA GLU A 282 -17.72 -8.76 -42.73
C GLU A 282 -19.14 -8.73 -42.15
N PRO A 283 -19.26 -8.74 -40.82
CA PRO A 283 -20.19 -7.86 -40.15
C PRO A 283 -19.45 -6.81 -39.32
N GLU A 284 -19.91 -5.57 -39.52
CA GLU A 284 -19.59 -4.32 -38.85
C GLU A 284 -19.17 -4.49 -37.39
N GLN A 285 -17.93 -4.11 -37.08
CA GLN A 285 -17.50 -3.86 -35.71
C GLN A 285 -18.08 -2.51 -35.28
N GLU A 286 -18.94 -2.52 -34.27
CA GLU A 286 -19.29 -1.32 -33.50
C GLU A 286 -17.99 -0.74 -32.94
N GLU A 287 -17.57 0.41 -33.46
CA GLU A 287 -16.56 1.25 -32.83
C GLU A 287 -17.16 1.78 -31.53
N ASP A 288 -16.88 1.10 -30.41
CA ASP A 288 -17.04 1.68 -29.08
C ASP A 288 -16.06 2.86 -28.99
N GLU A 289 -16.56 4.06 -29.29
CA GLU A 289 -15.97 5.34 -28.87
C GLU A 289 -15.99 5.41 -27.34
N ASP A 290 -15.06 4.71 -26.68
CA ASP A 290 -14.78 4.87 -25.26
C ASP A 290 -14.19 6.28 -25.04
N GLU A 291 -15.05 7.23 -24.66
CA GLU A 291 -14.67 8.56 -24.19
C GLU A 291 -13.55 8.45 -23.13
N GLU A 292 -12.42 9.11 -23.40
CA GLU A 292 -11.25 9.16 -22.51
C GLU A 292 -11.56 9.92 -21.20
N GLU A 293 -11.96 9.21 -20.15
CA GLU A 293 -11.86 9.73 -18.77
C GLU A 293 -10.49 9.36 -18.16
N ASP A 294 -9.55 10.32 -18.19
CA ASP A 294 -8.29 10.23 -17.47
C ASP A 294 -8.52 10.17 -15.94
N GLU A 295 -8.37 9.00 -15.31
CA GLU A 295 -8.49 8.86 -13.86
C GLU A 295 -7.17 9.15 -13.11
N GLU A 296 -7.23 10.11 -12.18
CA GLU A 296 -6.09 10.77 -11.50
C GLU A 296 -5.60 10.13 -10.18
N ILE A 297 -4.34 10.42 -9.83
CA ILE A 297 -3.74 10.16 -8.50
C ILE A 297 -4.35 11.11 -7.46
N ASP A 298 -4.91 10.58 -6.37
CA ASP A 298 -5.49 11.40 -5.28
C ASP A 298 -4.39 12.04 -4.41
N ILE A 299 -4.38 13.37 -4.35
CA ILE A 299 -3.50 14.16 -3.47
C ILE A 299 -4.33 14.76 -2.34
N MET A 300 -4.12 14.28 -1.11
CA MET A 300 -4.74 14.87 0.08
C MET A 300 -3.90 16.02 0.62
N ASN A 301 -4.53 17.20 0.75
CA ASN A 301 -3.89 18.44 1.21
C ASN A 301 -4.21 18.74 2.68
N ASP A 302 -3.26 19.33 3.41
CA ASP A 302 -3.37 19.72 4.83
C ASP A 302 -4.28 20.95 5.07
N HIS A 303 -5.06 21.41 4.09
CA HIS A 303 -6.04 22.49 4.26
C HIS A 303 -7.28 22.23 3.39
N LYS A 304 -8.47 21.99 4.00
CA LYS A 304 -9.75 21.97 3.27
C LYS A 304 -10.53 23.26 3.48
N THR A 305 -10.57 24.09 2.44
CA THR A 305 -11.78 24.80 2.01
C THR A 305 -12.12 24.27 0.63
N ILE A 306 -13.41 24.00 0.39
CA ILE A 306 -13.99 23.39 -0.81
C ILE A 306 -13.27 23.89 -2.08
N SER A 307 -12.48 23.01 -2.67
CA SER A 307 -11.88 23.13 -3.99
C SER A 307 -11.65 21.71 -4.47
N LYS A 308 -12.04 21.43 -5.72
CA LYS A 308 -11.79 20.15 -6.40
C LYS A 308 -10.33 19.69 -6.21
N PRO A 309 -10.06 18.37 -6.19
CA PRO A 309 -8.70 17.83 -6.16
C PRO A 309 -7.83 18.54 -7.21
N LYS A 310 -6.59 18.87 -6.85
CA LYS A 310 -5.65 19.49 -7.79
C LYS A 310 -5.08 18.40 -8.69
N ILE A 311 -5.58 18.41 -9.91
CA ILE A 311 -5.10 17.74 -11.11
C ILE A 311 -3.64 18.14 -11.37
N LEU A 312 -2.73 17.19 -11.55
CA LEU A 312 -1.35 17.46 -11.95
C LEU A 312 -1.03 16.85 -13.32
N PHE A 313 -1.53 17.49 -14.38
CA PHE A 313 -0.90 17.46 -15.70
C PHE A 313 -0.93 18.87 -16.29
N LYS A 314 0.25 19.44 -16.52
CA LYS A 314 0.47 20.46 -17.55
C LYS A 314 1.48 19.86 -18.53
N ALA A 315 1.00 19.44 -19.69
CA ALA A 315 1.82 19.22 -20.87
C ALA A 315 1.26 20.09 -21.99
N ASN A 316 1.98 21.18 -22.24
CA ASN A 316 2.07 22.04 -23.42
C ASN A 316 0.81 22.45 -24.20
N LYS A 317 0.61 23.78 -24.20
CA LYS A 317 0.03 24.52 -25.33
C LYS A 317 0.73 24.10 -26.63
N ILE A 318 -0.06 23.64 -27.60
CA ILE A 318 0.24 23.84 -29.01
C ILE A 318 -0.51 25.12 -29.42
N GLN A 319 0.11 25.90 -30.31
CA GLN A 319 -0.18 27.31 -30.64
C GLN A 319 -1.65 27.64 -30.88
#